data_AF-D0IK11-F1
#
_entry.id   AF-D0IK11-F1
#
_cell.length_a   1.000
_cell.length_b   1.000
_cell.length_c   1.000
_cell.angle_alpha   90.00
_cell.angle_beta   90.00
_cell.angle_gamma   90.00
#
_symmetry.space_group_name_H-M   'P 1'
#
loop_
_entity.id
_entity.type
_entity.pdbx_description
1 polymer ?
#
loop_
_entity_poly.entity_id
_entity_poly.type
_entity_poly.pdbx_seq_one_letter_code
_entity_poly.pdbx_strand_id
1 'polypeptide(L)'
;MIKASSSEFYFDTLLLAHNLKGISIDKVYGSADQLYQQLFDKQLDAVSIWEPWGYKIDVAAHSNVTNLSLPGIYTLSFNLLAMKNTLTSDRKTAIAILQALKQAIDWMHKNPEKTQQRIALVLSIDEKQLEWSWQDYSFRLSLGNTLLTNLQLQGRWAIESQIVQGQLPDYRQLMADELLIAALQNEEIKP
;
A
#
# COMPACT_ATOMS: atom_id res chain seq x y z
N MET A 1 14.23 -7.50 4.77
CA MET A 1 13.26 -6.46 4.30
C MET A 1 13.66 -5.95 2.93
N ILE A 2 12.81 -5.21 2.23
CA ILE A 2 13.16 -4.66 0.90
C ILE A 2 13.64 -3.21 1.05
N LYS A 3 14.83 -2.91 0.53
CA LYS A 3 15.49 -1.61 0.72
C LYS A 3 14.67 -0.47 0.10
N ALA A 4 14.58 0.66 0.81
CA ALA A 4 13.90 1.88 0.37
C ALA A 4 12.45 1.66 -0.09
N SER A 5 11.74 0.76 0.60
CA SER A 5 10.37 0.36 0.25
C SER A 5 9.40 0.56 1.42
N SER A 6 8.11 0.34 1.16
CA SER A 6 7.08 0.28 2.21
C SER A 6 7.39 -0.78 3.28
N SER A 7 8.09 -1.86 2.93
CA SER A 7 8.53 -2.90 3.87
C SER A 7 9.54 -2.34 4.89
N GLU A 8 10.55 -1.61 4.43
CA GLU A 8 11.53 -1.01 5.34
C GLU A 8 10.91 0.14 6.16
N PHE A 9 10.11 0.99 5.51
CA PHE A 9 9.39 2.07 6.20
C PHE A 9 8.48 1.52 7.31
N TYR A 10 7.72 0.46 7.02
CA TYR A 10 6.86 -0.18 8.01
C TYR A 10 7.66 -0.71 9.19
N PHE A 11 8.76 -1.43 8.93
CA PHE A 11 9.61 -1.97 9.98
C PHE A 11 10.18 -0.88 10.90
N ASP A 12 10.70 0.21 10.33
CA ASP A 12 11.23 1.32 11.12
C ASP A 12 10.13 2.04 11.92
N THR A 13 8.92 2.12 11.36
CA THR A 13 7.74 2.68 12.04
C THR A 13 7.29 1.78 13.19
N LEU A 14 7.32 0.47 13.02
CA LEU A 14 7.02 -0.51 14.07
C LEU A 14 7.98 -0.37 15.24
N LEU A 15 9.30 -0.29 14.98
CA LEU A 15 10.29 -0.07 16.03
C LEU A 15 10.07 1.26 16.76
N LEU A 16 9.73 2.32 16.02
CA LEU A 16 9.41 3.61 16.62
C LEU A 16 8.19 3.51 17.55
N ALA A 17 7.11 2.86 17.10
CA ALA A 17 5.89 2.69 17.87
C ALA A 17 6.12 1.93 19.20
N HIS A 18 7.12 1.04 19.22
CA HIS A 18 7.51 0.29 20.42
C HIS A 18 8.67 0.91 21.21
N ASN A 19 9.12 2.13 20.87
CA ASN A 19 10.30 2.79 21.48
C ASN A 19 11.60 1.96 21.37
N LEU A 20 11.74 1.18 20.30
CA LEU A 20 12.87 0.29 20.04
C LEU A 20 13.87 0.85 19.02
N LYS A 21 13.82 2.15 18.67
CA LYS A 21 14.78 2.72 17.70
C LYS A 21 16.27 2.57 18.10
N GLY A 22 16.56 2.38 19.40
CA GLY A 22 17.92 2.24 19.91
C GLY A 22 18.46 0.81 19.94
N ILE A 23 17.67 -0.21 19.57
CA ILE A 23 18.18 -1.59 19.56
C ILE A 23 19.06 -1.82 18.32
N SER A 24 20.13 -2.61 18.49
CA SER A 24 20.96 -3.03 17.37
C SER A 24 20.23 -4.07 16.54
N ILE A 25 20.01 -3.80 15.26
CA ILE A 25 19.35 -4.71 14.31
C ILE A 25 20.23 -4.84 13.08
N ASP A 26 20.52 -6.08 12.70
CA ASP A 26 21.18 -6.36 11.43
C ASP A 26 20.13 -6.42 10.31
N LYS A 27 20.04 -5.34 9.51
CA LYS A 27 19.06 -5.24 8.42
C LYS A 27 19.58 -6.01 7.20
N VAL A 28 19.01 -7.18 6.94
CA VAL A 28 19.24 -7.93 5.70
C VAL A 28 18.26 -7.49 4.61
N TYR A 29 18.80 -7.19 3.42
CA TYR A 29 18.04 -6.76 2.25
C TYR A 29 18.00 -7.83 1.17
N GLY A 30 16.82 -8.04 0.57
CA GLY A 30 16.62 -9.01 -0.52
C GLY A 30 15.26 -8.83 -1.18
N SER A 31 14.99 -9.56 -2.26
CA SER A 31 13.65 -9.68 -2.84
C SER A 31 12.69 -10.42 -1.89
N ALA A 32 11.39 -10.29 -2.12
CA ALA A 32 10.39 -10.95 -1.27
C ALA A 32 10.56 -12.49 -1.28
N ASP A 33 10.82 -13.09 -2.44
CA ASP A 33 11.11 -14.52 -2.59
C ASP A 33 12.37 -14.93 -1.80
N GLN A 34 13.45 -14.16 -1.90
CA GLN A 34 14.69 -14.45 -1.17
C GLN A 34 14.48 -14.37 0.34
N LEU A 35 13.80 -13.32 0.82
CA LEU A 35 13.52 -13.14 2.25
C LEU A 35 12.61 -14.23 2.79
N TYR A 36 11.62 -14.67 2.00
CA TYR A 36 10.78 -15.82 2.32
C TYR A 36 11.63 -17.08 2.51
N GLN A 37 12.48 -17.43 1.53
CA GLN A 37 13.34 -18.61 1.63
C GLN A 37 14.32 -18.52 2.81
N GLN A 38 14.98 -17.38 2.98
CA GLN A 38 15.93 -17.16 4.08
C GLN A 38 15.30 -17.26 5.47
N LEU A 39 14.01 -16.89 5.62
CA LEU A 39 13.26 -17.12 6.86
C LEU A 39 13.12 -18.62 7.15
N PHE A 40 12.73 -19.43 6.16
CA PHE A 40 12.55 -20.88 6.31
C PHE A 40 13.88 -21.63 6.48
N ASP A 41 14.95 -21.13 5.87
CA ASP A 41 16.32 -21.61 6.05
C ASP A 41 16.92 -21.18 7.41
N LYS A 42 16.16 -20.46 8.25
CA LYS A 42 16.58 -19.94 9.55
C LYS A 42 17.80 -19.02 9.50
N GLN A 43 17.95 -18.31 8.38
CA GLN A 43 18.99 -17.29 8.20
C GLN A 43 18.52 -15.91 8.68
N LEU A 44 17.21 -15.73 8.88
CA LEU A 44 16.59 -14.51 9.39
C LEU A 44 15.69 -14.82 10.57
N ASP A 45 15.72 -13.96 11.60
CA ASP A 45 14.81 -14.07 12.75
C ASP A 45 13.40 -13.54 12.44
N ALA A 46 13.31 -12.58 11.52
CA ALA A 46 12.06 -11.96 11.12
C ALA A 46 12.16 -11.38 9.71
N VAL A 47 11.00 -11.25 9.05
CA VAL A 47 10.86 -10.55 7.77
C VAL A 47 9.78 -9.49 7.86
N SER A 48 9.99 -8.37 7.16
CA SER A 48 8.95 -7.41 6.84
C SER A 48 8.75 -7.44 5.33
N ILE A 49 7.65 -8.02 4.87
CA ILE A 49 7.24 -8.17 3.46
C ILE A 49 5.70 -8.19 3.40
N TRP A 50 5.12 -8.01 2.21
CA TRP A 50 3.68 -7.84 2.00
C TRP A 50 3.01 -9.08 1.39
N GLU A 51 1.69 -9.05 1.26
CA GLU A 51 0.93 -10.14 0.63
C GLU A 51 1.33 -10.39 -0.83
N PRO A 52 1.45 -11.65 -1.27
CA PRO A 52 0.89 -12.85 -0.64
C PRO A 52 1.86 -13.58 0.32
N TRP A 53 2.98 -12.96 0.69
CA TRP A 53 4.03 -13.64 1.43
C TRP A 53 3.68 -13.87 2.90
N GLY A 54 2.90 -12.97 3.53
CA GLY A 54 2.38 -13.18 4.88
C GLY A 54 1.52 -14.43 4.95
N TYR A 55 0.56 -14.55 4.04
CA TYR A 55 -0.26 -15.77 3.89
C TYR A 55 0.60 -17.03 3.64
N LYS A 56 1.55 -16.97 2.69
CA LYS A 56 2.40 -18.14 2.38
C LYS A 56 3.25 -18.58 3.57
N ILE A 57 3.73 -17.65 4.40
CA ILE A 57 4.48 -17.98 5.61
C ILE A 57 3.55 -18.63 6.63
N ASP A 58 2.37 -18.05 6.86
CA ASP A 58 1.36 -18.56 7.80
C ASP A 58 0.97 -20.01 7.48
N VAL A 59 0.76 -20.32 6.18
CA VAL A 59 0.38 -21.67 5.73
C VAL A 59 1.56 -22.66 5.73
N ALA A 60 2.76 -22.23 5.37
CA ALA A 60 3.91 -23.12 5.23
C ALA A 60 4.69 -23.38 6.54
N ALA A 61 4.48 -22.54 7.56
CA ALA A 61 5.19 -22.65 8.81
C ALA A 61 4.76 -23.88 9.63
N HIS A 62 5.73 -24.74 9.95
CA HIS A 62 5.52 -25.90 10.83
C HIS A 62 5.61 -25.53 12.32
N SER A 63 6.05 -24.30 12.62
CA SER A 63 6.18 -23.71 13.95
C SER A 63 5.34 -22.45 14.05
N ASN A 64 4.98 -22.03 15.26
CA ASN A 64 4.25 -20.78 15.46
C ASN A 64 5.02 -19.59 14.89
N VAL A 65 4.50 -19.01 13.80
CA VAL A 65 4.92 -17.69 13.31
C VAL A 65 4.06 -16.65 14.01
N THR A 66 4.68 -15.55 14.43
CA THR A 66 3.95 -14.42 15.01
C THR A 66 3.88 -13.30 13.98
N ASN A 67 2.67 -12.91 13.61
CA ASN A 67 2.48 -11.70 12.81
C ASN A 67 2.68 -10.46 13.70
N LEU A 68 3.73 -9.68 13.40
CA LEU A 68 4.06 -8.44 14.11
C LEU A 68 3.36 -7.21 13.52
N SER A 69 2.28 -7.41 12.76
CA SER A 69 1.47 -6.33 12.19
C SER A 69 0.76 -5.55 13.29
N LEU A 70 0.86 -4.22 13.25
CA LEU A 70 0.20 -3.33 14.20
C LEU A 70 -0.86 -2.49 13.47
N PRO A 71 -2.16 -2.65 13.78
CA PRO A 71 -3.21 -1.87 13.15
C PRO A 71 -3.01 -0.36 13.38
N GLY A 72 -3.18 0.44 12.33
CA GLY A 72 -3.23 1.90 12.41
C GLY A 72 -1.89 2.63 12.44
N ILE A 73 -0.73 1.95 12.50
CA ILE A 73 0.57 2.64 12.42
C ILE A 73 1.00 3.02 11.01
N TYR A 74 0.48 2.31 10.01
CA TYR A 74 0.77 2.54 8.61
C TYR A 74 -0.39 2.09 7.74
N THR A 75 -0.70 2.89 6.74
CA THR A 75 -1.63 2.51 5.66
C THR A 75 -0.88 2.61 4.35
N LEU A 76 -0.67 1.46 3.71
CA LEU A 76 -0.19 1.42 2.34
C LEU A 76 -1.29 1.92 1.41
N SER A 77 -0.95 2.90 0.55
CA SER A 77 -1.86 3.46 -0.44
C SER A 77 -1.39 3.13 -1.84
N PHE A 78 -2.34 2.89 -2.74
CA PHE A 78 -2.09 2.81 -4.18
C PHE A 78 -2.36 4.18 -4.79
N ASN A 79 -1.30 4.86 -5.22
CA ASN A 79 -1.38 6.22 -5.74
C ASN A 79 -1.37 6.21 -7.27
N LEU A 80 -2.37 6.88 -7.87
CA LEU A 80 -2.35 7.17 -9.30
C LEU A 80 -1.48 8.40 -9.54
N LEU A 81 -0.46 8.24 -10.38
CA LEU A 81 0.52 9.29 -10.67
C LEU A 81 0.46 9.66 -12.14
N ALA A 82 0.60 10.95 -12.42
CA ALA A 82 0.72 11.47 -13.76
C ALA A 82 1.68 12.66 -13.77
N MET A 83 2.38 12.86 -14.89
CA MET A 83 3.16 14.07 -15.09
C MET A 83 2.22 15.27 -15.23
N LYS A 84 2.61 16.42 -14.67
CA LYS A 84 1.80 17.66 -14.77
C LYS A 84 1.43 17.98 -16.22
N ASN A 85 2.37 17.80 -17.15
CA ASN A 85 2.20 18.06 -18.57
C ASN A 85 1.11 17.16 -19.19
N THR A 86 1.05 15.89 -18.79
CA THR A 86 0.01 14.94 -19.24
C THR A 86 -1.38 15.39 -18.77
N LEU A 87 -1.50 15.88 -17.54
CA LEU A 87 -2.77 16.35 -17.00
C LEU A 87 -3.25 17.63 -17.68
N THR A 88 -2.33 18.49 -18.14
CA THR A 88 -2.69 19.69 -18.91
C THR A 88 -3.15 19.35 -20.32
N SER A 89 -2.54 18.35 -20.98
CA SER A 89 -2.89 18.00 -22.36
C SER A 89 -4.13 17.10 -22.46
N ASP A 90 -4.37 16.26 -21.45
CA ASP A 90 -5.44 15.25 -21.50
C ASP A 90 -6.20 15.12 -20.17
N ARG A 91 -6.71 16.26 -19.71
CA ARG A 91 -7.56 16.34 -18.52
C ARG A 91 -8.81 15.44 -18.62
N LYS A 92 -9.39 15.30 -19.81
CA LYS A 92 -10.62 14.53 -20.03
C LYS A 92 -10.40 13.03 -19.77
N THR A 93 -9.31 12.46 -20.30
CA THR A 93 -8.98 11.05 -20.04
C THR A 93 -8.70 10.81 -18.56
N ALA A 94 -7.99 11.72 -17.89
CA ALA A 94 -7.74 11.59 -16.45
C ALA A 94 -9.05 11.54 -15.64
N ILE A 95 -10.02 12.41 -15.95
CA ILE A 95 -11.35 12.40 -15.32
C ILE A 95 -12.10 11.08 -15.63
N ALA A 96 -12.06 10.61 -16.88
CA ALA A 96 -12.72 9.37 -17.27
C ALA A 96 -12.15 8.14 -16.54
N ILE A 97 -10.83 8.08 -16.33
CA ILE A 97 -10.19 7.03 -15.54
C ILE A 97 -10.67 7.07 -14.08
N LEU A 98 -10.69 8.25 -13.46
CA LEU A 98 -11.16 8.41 -12.08
C LEU A 98 -12.64 8.00 -11.93
N GLN A 99 -13.49 8.35 -12.91
CA GLN A 99 -14.89 7.94 -12.93
C GLN A 99 -15.05 6.41 -13.08
N ALA A 100 -14.28 5.79 -13.97
CA ALA A 100 -14.29 4.33 -14.14
C ALA A 100 -13.86 3.62 -12.85
N LEU A 101 -12.83 4.13 -12.16
CA LEU A 101 -12.40 3.60 -10.87
C LEU A 101 -13.45 3.76 -9.78
N LYS A 102 -14.10 4.93 -9.70
CA LYS A 102 -15.23 5.14 -8.78
C LYS A 102 -16.34 4.11 -9.04
N GLN A 103 -16.77 3.96 -10.29
CA GLN A 103 -17.82 3.00 -10.65
C GLN A 103 -17.42 1.56 -10.31
N ALA A 104 -16.16 1.18 -10.54
CA ALA A 104 -15.65 -0.13 -10.16
C ALA A 104 -15.70 -0.32 -8.64
N ILE A 105 -15.21 0.64 -7.85
CA ILE A 105 -15.25 0.60 -6.38
C ILE A 105 -16.69 0.52 -5.86
N ASP A 106 -17.60 1.33 -6.39
CA ASP A 106 -19.02 1.31 -6.02
C ASP A 106 -19.66 -0.05 -6.34
N TRP A 107 -19.32 -0.64 -7.48
CA TRP A 107 -19.78 -1.98 -7.84
C TRP A 107 -19.22 -3.05 -6.91
N MET A 108 -17.94 -2.93 -6.54
CA MET A 108 -17.27 -3.87 -5.62
C MET A 108 -17.94 -3.88 -4.25
N HIS A 109 -18.25 -2.69 -3.70
CA HIS A 109 -18.98 -2.58 -2.44
C HIS A 109 -20.39 -3.14 -2.51
N LYS A 110 -21.08 -3.00 -3.65
CA LYS A 110 -22.42 -3.57 -3.87
C LYS A 110 -22.40 -5.09 -4.11
N ASN A 111 -21.27 -5.67 -4.49
CA ASN A 111 -21.13 -7.07 -4.89
C ASN A 111 -19.84 -7.71 -4.31
N PRO A 112 -19.67 -7.77 -2.99
CA PRO A 112 -18.41 -8.20 -2.38
C PRO A 112 -18.02 -9.65 -2.75
N GLU A 113 -18.96 -10.60 -2.68
CA GLU A 113 -18.70 -12.01 -3.04
C GLU A 113 -18.28 -12.18 -4.51
N LYS A 114 -19.04 -11.58 -5.44
CA LYS A 114 -18.73 -11.62 -6.87
C LYS A 114 -17.40 -10.93 -7.18
N THR A 115 -17.05 -9.91 -6.41
CA THR A 115 -15.77 -9.21 -6.53
C THR A 115 -14.63 -10.14 -6.17
N GLN A 116 -14.72 -10.82 -5.03
CA GLN A 116 -13.70 -11.76 -4.59
C GLN A 116 -13.53 -12.91 -5.60
N GLN A 117 -14.63 -13.53 -6.04
CA GLN A 117 -14.59 -14.58 -7.08
C GLN A 117 -13.90 -14.11 -8.37
N ARG A 118 -14.24 -12.90 -8.83
CA ARG A 118 -13.64 -12.34 -10.05
C ARG A 118 -12.16 -12.04 -9.88
N ILE A 119 -11.76 -11.51 -8.72
CA ILE A 119 -10.34 -11.23 -8.41
C ILE A 119 -9.55 -12.53 -8.30
N ALA A 120 -10.07 -13.54 -7.59
CA ALA A 120 -9.45 -14.85 -7.48
C ALA A 120 -9.21 -15.47 -8.87
N LEU A 121 -10.20 -15.41 -9.76
CA LEU A 121 -10.07 -15.87 -11.15
C LEU A 121 -9.00 -15.09 -11.93
N VAL A 122 -9.03 -13.75 -11.88
CA VAL A 122 -8.10 -12.90 -12.65
C VAL A 122 -6.65 -13.08 -12.17
N LEU A 123 -6.45 -13.18 -10.86
CA LEU A 123 -5.13 -13.37 -10.26
C LEU A 123 -4.69 -14.83 -10.24
N SER A 124 -5.57 -15.77 -10.59
CA SER A 124 -5.33 -17.22 -10.51
C SER A 124 -4.87 -17.64 -9.10
N ILE A 125 -5.53 -17.13 -8.07
CA ILE A 125 -5.28 -17.45 -6.66
C ILE A 125 -6.46 -18.19 -6.04
N ASP A 126 -6.21 -18.95 -4.98
CA ASP A 126 -7.25 -19.63 -4.22
C ASP A 126 -8.14 -18.62 -3.49
N GLU A 127 -9.45 -18.86 -3.44
CA GLU A 127 -10.40 -17.97 -2.76
C GLU A 127 -10.08 -17.82 -1.27
N LYS A 128 -9.55 -18.86 -0.60
CA LYS A 128 -9.16 -18.79 0.82
C LYS A 128 -7.97 -17.88 1.05
N GLN A 129 -7.02 -17.84 0.11
CA GLN A 129 -5.91 -16.89 0.17
C GLN A 129 -6.43 -15.45 0.05
N LEU A 130 -7.39 -15.22 -0.85
CA LEU A 130 -8.00 -13.91 -1.01
C LEU A 130 -8.82 -13.53 0.23
N GLU A 131 -9.62 -14.44 0.77
CA GLU A 131 -10.44 -14.23 1.96
C GLU A 131 -9.58 -13.85 3.19
N TRP A 132 -8.46 -14.55 3.40
CA TRP A 132 -7.53 -14.28 4.51
C TRP A 132 -7.02 -12.83 4.52
N SER A 133 -6.72 -12.29 3.34
CA SER A 133 -6.18 -10.93 3.17
C SER A 133 -7.25 -9.87 2.89
N TRP A 134 -8.49 -10.26 2.57
CA TRP A 134 -9.52 -9.33 2.10
C TRP A 134 -9.83 -8.21 3.09
N GLN A 135 -9.85 -8.55 4.38
CA GLN A 135 -10.14 -7.62 5.47
C GLN A 135 -9.08 -6.52 5.64
N ASP A 136 -7.87 -6.71 5.11
CA ASP A 136 -6.79 -5.73 5.17
C ASP A 136 -6.92 -4.63 4.08
N TYR A 137 -7.82 -4.83 3.11
CA TYR A 137 -8.02 -3.89 2.01
C TYR A 137 -9.21 -2.97 2.25
N SER A 138 -9.01 -1.68 1.96
CA SER A 138 -10.09 -0.68 1.87
C SER A 138 -10.09 -0.06 0.48
N PHE A 139 -11.19 -0.26 -0.26
CA PHE A 139 -11.34 0.28 -1.61
C PHE A 139 -12.01 1.66 -1.54
N ARG A 140 -11.23 2.72 -1.76
CA ARG A 140 -11.74 4.10 -1.76
C ARG A 140 -10.98 4.95 -2.75
N LEU A 141 -11.70 5.78 -3.50
CA LEU A 141 -11.11 6.82 -4.34
C LEU A 141 -11.10 8.15 -3.56
N SER A 142 -9.96 8.55 -3.02
CA SER A 142 -9.83 9.82 -2.28
C SER A 142 -8.40 10.36 -2.25
N LEU A 143 -8.27 11.68 -2.08
CA LEU A 143 -7.03 12.38 -1.73
C LEU A 143 -7.17 12.93 -0.29
N GLY A 144 -7.25 12.02 0.68
CA GLY A 144 -7.53 12.37 2.07
C GLY A 144 -6.30 12.83 2.86
N ASN A 145 -6.54 13.42 4.04
CA ASN A 145 -5.47 13.83 4.97
C ASN A 145 -4.55 12.67 5.36
N THR A 146 -5.07 11.44 5.45
CA THR A 146 -4.25 10.25 5.73
C THR A 146 -3.15 10.05 4.69
N LEU A 147 -3.44 10.25 3.41
CA LEU A 147 -2.44 10.16 2.35
C LEU A 147 -1.36 11.25 2.51
N LEU A 148 -1.79 12.50 2.74
CA LEU A 148 -0.87 13.62 2.92
C LEU A 148 0.06 13.39 4.11
N THR A 149 -0.49 12.99 5.26
CA THR A 149 0.29 12.67 6.47
C THR A 149 1.26 11.52 6.20
N ASN A 150 0.82 10.46 5.53
CA ASN A 150 1.68 9.32 5.21
C ASN A 150 2.85 9.73 4.29
N LEU A 151 2.62 10.55 3.27
CA LEU A 151 3.69 11.04 2.39
C LEU A 151 4.70 11.92 3.15
N GLN A 152 4.22 12.76 4.07
CA GLN A 152 5.09 13.58 4.92
C GLN A 152 5.96 12.72 5.85
N LEU A 153 5.37 11.68 6.46
CA LEU A 153 6.09 10.73 7.30
C LEU A 153 7.13 9.94 6.49
N GLN A 154 6.76 9.42 5.33
CA GLN A 154 7.66 8.69 4.43
C GLN A 154 8.80 9.58 3.92
N GLY A 155 8.51 10.81 3.52
CA GLY A 155 9.54 11.75 3.07
C GLY A 155 10.53 12.11 4.18
N ARG A 156 10.04 12.33 5.40
CA ARG A 156 10.91 12.59 6.57
C ARG A 156 11.77 11.37 6.90
N TRP A 157 11.18 10.19 6.95
CA TRP A 157 11.90 8.93 7.14
C TRP A 157 12.98 8.73 6.07
N ALA A 158 12.67 8.99 4.80
CA ALA A 158 13.63 8.82 3.71
C ALA A 158 14.83 9.77 3.82
N ILE A 159 14.63 11.00 4.33
CA ILE A 159 15.71 11.95 4.61
C ILE A 159 16.51 11.51 5.84
N GLU A 160 15.84 11.16 6.95
CA GLU A 160 16.49 10.72 8.19
C GLU A 160 17.31 9.44 7.99
N SER A 161 16.81 8.51 7.19
CA SER A 161 17.49 7.27 6.79
C SER A 161 18.50 7.46 5.65
N GLN A 162 18.74 8.70 5.22
CA GLN A 162 19.72 9.07 4.17
C GLN A 162 19.48 8.37 2.82
N ILE A 163 18.24 7.95 2.54
CA ILE A 163 17.82 7.35 1.26
C ILE A 163 17.76 8.42 0.18
N VAL A 164 17.33 9.63 0.56
CA VAL A 164 17.28 10.81 -0.31
C VAL A 164 17.94 12.00 0.38
N GLN A 165 18.37 12.97 -0.41
CA GLN A 165 18.89 14.25 0.06
C GLN A 165 17.93 15.38 -0.31
N GLY A 166 17.99 16.49 0.44
CA GLY A 166 17.22 17.70 0.15
C GLY A 166 16.13 17.98 1.18
N GLN A 167 15.21 18.87 0.81
CA GLN A 167 14.11 19.30 1.66
C GLN A 167 12.83 18.52 1.36
N LEU A 168 11.98 18.38 2.39
CA LEU A 168 10.69 17.73 2.24
C LEU A 168 9.81 18.51 1.24
N PRO A 169 9.26 17.85 0.20
CA PRO A 169 8.35 18.51 -0.73
C PRO A 169 7.08 19.01 -0.03
N ASP A 170 6.49 20.08 -0.58
CA ASP A 170 5.11 20.43 -0.27
C ASP A 170 4.16 19.47 -1.03
N TYR A 171 3.90 18.31 -0.43
CA TYR A 171 3.05 17.28 -1.03
C TYR A 171 1.64 17.76 -1.33
N ARG A 172 1.14 18.82 -0.67
CA ARG A 172 -0.18 19.38 -0.99
C ARG A 172 -0.21 19.94 -2.41
N GLN A 173 0.89 20.53 -2.88
CA GLN A 173 1.01 21.05 -4.25
C GLN A 173 1.15 19.96 -5.32
N LEU A 174 1.29 18.70 -4.90
CA LEU A 174 1.37 17.55 -5.79
C LEU A 174 0.04 16.80 -5.91
N MET A 175 -0.97 17.17 -5.09
CA MET A 175 -2.30 16.57 -5.15
C MET A 175 -3.12 17.17 -6.28
N ALA A 176 -3.78 16.30 -7.06
CA ALA A 176 -4.64 16.70 -8.17
C ALA A 176 -6.11 16.81 -7.74
N ASP A 177 -6.38 17.57 -6.67
CA ASP A 177 -7.70 17.67 -6.03
C ASP A 177 -8.80 18.09 -7.02
N GLU A 178 -8.50 19.02 -7.92
CA GLU A 178 -9.46 19.48 -8.93
C GLU A 178 -9.93 18.36 -9.88
N LEU A 179 -9.06 17.40 -10.20
CA LEU A 179 -9.42 16.28 -11.07
C LEU A 179 -10.34 15.32 -10.32
N LEU A 180 -10.03 15.05 -9.06
CA LEU A 180 -10.86 14.22 -8.21
C LEU A 180 -12.24 14.84 -8.03
N ILE A 181 -12.31 16.13 -7.67
CA ILE A 181 -13.59 16.84 -7.50
C ILE A 181 -14.42 16.78 -8.78
N ALA A 182 -13.80 17.07 -9.94
CA ALA A 182 -14.50 17.00 -11.23
C ALA A 182 -15.00 15.60 -11.57
N ALA A 183 -14.27 14.55 -11.19
CA ALA A 183 -14.71 13.17 -11.38
C ALA A 183 -15.90 12.80 -10.48
N LEU A 184 -15.98 13.36 -9.26
CA LEU A 184 -17.03 13.08 -8.29
C LEU A 184 -18.33 13.87 -8.52
N GLN A 185 -18.27 15.07 -9.10
CA GLN A 185 -19.43 15.97 -9.27
C GLN A 185 -20.37 15.61 -10.44
N ASN A 186 -19.90 14.89 -11.46
CA ASN A 186 -20.62 14.68 -12.73
C ASN A 186 -21.76 13.63 -12.69
N GLU A 187 -22.23 13.21 -11.51
CA GLU A 187 -23.35 12.25 -11.36
C GLU A 187 -24.71 12.92 -11.07
N GLU A 188 -24.80 14.24 -10.85
CA GLU A 188 -26.09 14.91 -10.55
C GLU A 188 -26.94 15.30 -11.77
N ILE A 189 -26.52 15.02 -13.01
CA ILE A 189 -27.35 15.33 -14.18
C ILE A 189 -27.32 14.19 -15.19
N LYS A 190 -28.22 13.23 -14.99
CA LYS A 190 -28.93 12.59 -16.11
C LYS A 190 -30.43 12.52 -15.75
N PRO A 191 -31.31 13.18 -16.54
CA PRO A 191 -32.76 13.08 -16.36
C PRO A 191 -33.28 11.66 -16.63
#